data_AF-A0A3C7W109-F1
#
_entry.id   AF-A0A3C7W109-F1
#
_cell.length_a   1.000
_cell.length_b   1.000
_cell.length_c   1.000
_cell.angle_alpha   90.00
_cell.angle_beta   90.00
_cell.angle_gamma   90.00
#
_symmetry.space_group_name_H-M   'P 1'
#
loop_
_entity.id
_entity.type
_entity.pdbx_description
1 polymer ?
#
loop_
_entity_poly.entity_id
_entity_poly.type
_entity_poly.pdbx_seq_one_letter_code
_entity_poly.pdbx_strand_id
1 'polypeptide(L)'
;LLAPHALRVPAWLLVLYLAAFGWRVQLYRDRLAAPARWLKLVLIGAAMAGIGWSYGSLIGLEPTVALLLAAYALKLVESVSRKDGYVLIFLGFFLLITEFLFSQDLPIVFYAVVVAWLLTTALVALHRTGEGFELAPARLAGVMLAQAFPLMLVLFFLFPRIGPLWNVPIRAHAAQTGMS
;
A
#
# COMPACT_ATOMS: atom_id res chain seq x y z
N LEU A 1 -4.67 0.86 -3.40
CA LEU A 1 -3.28 1.23 -3.08
C LEU A 1 -2.64 2.06 -4.19
N LEU A 2 -2.73 1.66 -5.47
CA LEU A 2 -2.05 2.35 -6.57
C LEU A 2 -2.65 3.71 -6.98
N ALA A 3 -3.97 3.88 -6.90
CA ALA A 3 -4.68 5.05 -7.43
C ALA A 3 -4.12 6.42 -6.98
N PRO A 4 -3.90 6.69 -5.68
CA PRO A 4 -3.35 7.98 -5.27
C PRO A 4 -1.84 8.11 -5.53
N HIS A 5 -1.14 7.00 -5.72
CA HIS A 5 0.28 6.98 -6.04
C HIS A 5 0.55 7.10 -7.55
N ALA A 6 -0.47 6.91 -8.40
CA ALA A 6 -0.30 6.82 -9.85
C ALA A 6 0.30 8.08 -10.50
N LEU A 7 0.03 9.25 -9.93
CA LEU A 7 0.51 10.53 -10.46
C LEU A 7 1.92 10.93 -9.95
N ARG A 8 2.42 10.25 -8.91
CA ARG A 8 3.70 10.62 -8.24
C ARG A 8 4.83 9.64 -8.50
N VAL A 9 4.49 8.46 -9.02
CA VAL A 9 5.40 7.35 -9.21
C VAL A 9 5.75 7.24 -10.69
N PRO A 10 7.00 6.87 -11.05
CA PRO A 10 7.36 6.61 -12.43
C PRO A 10 6.40 5.65 -13.12
N ALA A 11 6.02 5.97 -14.36
CA ALA A 11 5.07 5.18 -15.15
C ALA A 11 5.46 3.69 -15.27
N TRP A 12 6.77 3.38 -15.30
CA TRP A 12 7.26 2.01 -15.36
C TRP A 12 6.86 1.18 -14.13
N LEU A 13 6.72 1.80 -12.95
CA LEU A 13 6.28 1.09 -11.75
C LEU A 13 4.79 0.77 -11.79
N LEU A 14 3.98 1.61 -12.45
CA LEU A 14 2.57 1.31 -12.72
C LEU A 14 2.45 0.09 -13.62
N VAL A 15 3.28 0.01 -14.67
CA VAL A 15 3.36 -1.14 -15.57
C VAL A 15 3.75 -2.40 -14.78
N LEU A 16 4.77 -2.32 -13.93
CA LEU A 16 5.19 -3.44 -13.07
C LEU A 16 4.04 -3.92 -12.18
N TYR A 17 3.32 -3.00 -11.54
CA TYR A 17 2.21 -3.35 -10.65
C TYR A 17 1.03 -3.96 -11.41
N LEU A 18 0.65 -3.40 -12.57
CA LEU A 18 -0.42 -3.93 -13.40
C LEU A 18 -0.05 -5.31 -13.96
N ALA A 19 1.20 -5.51 -14.38
CA ALA A 19 1.71 -6.80 -14.81
C ALA A 19 1.68 -7.84 -13.67
N ALA A 20 2.12 -7.46 -12.47
CA ALA A 20 2.06 -8.31 -11.28
C ALA A 20 0.62 -8.71 -10.92
N PHE A 21 -0.31 -7.75 -10.97
CA PHE A 21 -1.72 -8.00 -10.72
C PHE A 21 -2.33 -8.92 -11.79
N GLY A 22 -2.09 -8.63 -13.06
CA GLY A 22 -2.53 -9.46 -14.18
C GLY A 22 -2.00 -10.89 -14.08
N TRP A 23 -0.73 -11.06 -13.74
CA TRP A 23 -0.13 -12.37 -13.52
C TRP A 23 -0.84 -13.14 -12.40
N ARG A 24 -1.13 -12.49 -11.27
CA ARG A 24 -1.81 -13.13 -10.13
C ARG A 24 -3.24 -13.56 -10.46
N VAL A 25 -3.96 -12.76 -11.25
CA VAL A 25 -5.29 -13.11 -11.75
C VAL A 25 -5.24 -14.33 -12.67
N GLN A 26 -4.23 -14.39 -13.55
CA GLN A 26 -4.06 -15.52 -14.47
C GLN A 26 -3.61 -16.81 -13.75
N LEU A 27 -2.80 -16.69 -12.70
CA LEU A 27 -2.46 -17.80 -11.80
C LEU A 27 -3.70 -18.33 -11.08
N TYR A 28 -4.61 -17.45 -10.62
CA TYR A 28 -5.88 -17.87 -10.01
C TYR A 28 -6.83 -18.55 -11.02
N ARG A 29 -6.65 -18.30 -12.32
CA ARG A 29 -7.38 -18.96 -13.40
C ARG A 29 -6.70 -20.25 -13.88
N ASP A 30 -5.68 -20.73 -13.16
CA ASP A 30 -4.84 -21.89 -13.50
C ASP A 30 -4.20 -21.81 -14.91
N ARG A 31 -4.02 -20.59 -15.45
CA ARG A 31 -3.50 -20.40 -16.82
C ARG A 31 -1.98 -20.27 -16.89
N LEU A 32 -1.31 -19.93 -15.79
CA LEU A 32 0.13 -19.65 -15.74
C LEU A 32 0.75 -20.33 -14.53
N ALA A 33 1.96 -20.87 -14.68
CA ALA A 33 2.73 -21.41 -13.57
C ALA A 33 3.36 -20.29 -12.72
N ALA A 34 3.74 -20.62 -11.49
CA ALA A 34 4.50 -19.69 -10.64
C ALA A 34 5.82 -19.27 -11.33
N PRO A 35 6.21 -17.99 -11.27
CA PRO A 35 7.39 -17.53 -11.99
C PRO A 35 8.68 -18.10 -11.38
N ALA A 36 9.65 -18.39 -12.25
CA ALA A 36 10.94 -18.94 -11.87
C ALA A 36 11.67 -18.03 -10.87
N ARG A 37 12.37 -18.63 -9.90
CA ARG A 37 13.13 -17.89 -8.87
C ARG A 37 14.11 -16.87 -9.46
N TRP A 38 14.73 -17.20 -10.58
CA TRP A 38 15.69 -16.32 -11.28
C TRP A 38 15.02 -15.06 -11.85
N LEU A 39 13.84 -15.20 -12.46
CA LEU A 39 13.09 -14.05 -12.98
C LEU A 39 12.72 -13.06 -11.86
N LYS A 40 12.40 -13.57 -10.67
CA LYS A 40 12.14 -12.72 -9.49
C LYS A 40 13.37 -11.92 -9.07
N LEU A 41 14.54 -12.55 -9.01
CA LEU A 41 15.79 -11.85 -8.68
C LEU A 41 16.11 -10.75 -9.70
N VAL A 42 15.91 -11.03 -10.99
CA VAL A 42 16.08 -10.05 -12.07
C VAL A 42 15.09 -8.89 -11.90
N LEU A 43 13.82 -9.16 -11.61
CA LEU A 43 12.82 -8.12 -11.39
C LEU A 43 13.11 -7.26 -10.16
N ILE A 44 13.59 -7.86 -9.06
CA ILE A 44 14.03 -7.13 -7.87
C ILE A 44 15.20 -6.21 -8.22
N GLY A 45 16.24 -6.75 -8.88
CA GLY A 45 17.40 -5.98 -9.31
C GLY A 45 17.03 -4.82 -10.23
N ALA A 46 16.16 -5.10 -11.21
CA ALA A 46 15.65 -4.10 -12.15
C ALA A 46 14.82 -3.01 -11.44
N ALA A 47 13.97 -3.37 -10.47
CA ALA A 47 13.19 -2.39 -9.71
C ALA A 47 14.10 -1.49 -8.85
N MET A 48 15.09 -2.05 -8.16
CA MET A 48 16.05 -1.26 -7.38
C MET A 48 16.85 -0.30 -8.27
N ALA A 49 17.38 -0.80 -9.39
CA ALA A 49 18.14 0.00 -10.35
C ALA A 49 17.25 1.09 -10.98
N GLY A 50 16.02 0.74 -11.37
CA GLY A 50 15.05 1.67 -11.95
C GLY A 50 14.67 2.80 -10.99
N ILE A 51 14.47 2.50 -9.70
CA ILE A 51 14.18 3.53 -8.69
C ILE A 51 15.42 4.40 -8.46
N GLY A 52 16.60 3.78 -8.30
CA GLY A 52 17.86 4.51 -8.15
C GLY A 52 18.12 5.47 -9.30
N TRP A 53 17.83 5.06 -10.54
CA TRP A 53 17.98 5.92 -11.71
C TRP A 53 16.89 7.00 -11.80
N SER A 54 15.64 6.67 -11.45
CA SER A 54 14.51 7.61 -11.54
C SER A 54 14.60 8.75 -10.53
N TYR A 55 15.08 8.47 -9.32
CA TYR A 55 15.12 9.45 -8.22
C TYR A 55 16.53 9.97 -7.91
N GLY A 56 17.59 9.36 -8.47
CA GLY A 56 18.99 9.73 -8.23
C GLY A 56 19.52 9.39 -6.82
N SER A 57 18.64 9.05 -5.89
CA SER A 57 18.94 8.61 -4.52
C SER A 57 17.88 7.61 -4.07
N LEU A 58 18.30 6.62 -3.27
CA LEU A 58 17.39 5.70 -2.56
C LEU A 58 16.99 6.26 -1.19
N ILE A 59 17.63 7.35 -0.76
CA ILE A 59 17.38 8.00 0.53
C ILE A 59 16.40 9.14 0.27
N GLY A 60 15.17 8.99 0.76
CA GLY A 60 14.12 9.97 0.63
C GLY A 60 12.74 9.33 0.79
N LEU A 61 11.73 10.16 1.02
CA LEU A 61 10.36 9.70 1.22
C LEU A 61 9.78 9.10 -0.09
N GLU A 62 9.92 9.81 -1.22
CA GLU A 62 9.41 9.34 -2.52
C GLU A 62 10.08 8.03 -3.01
N PRO A 63 11.42 7.87 -3.02
CA PRO A 63 12.06 6.61 -3.38
C PRO A 63 11.65 5.45 -2.47
N THR A 64 11.46 5.71 -1.18
CA THR A 64 11.06 4.67 -0.22
C THR A 64 9.65 4.17 -0.51
N VAL A 65 8.71 5.07 -0.83
CA VAL A 65 7.36 4.67 -1.24
C VAL A 65 7.37 3.90 -2.57
N ALA A 66 8.21 4.31 -3.52
CA ALA A 66 8.41 3.56 -4.77
C ALA A 66 8.95 2.15 -4.49
N LEU A 67 9.92 1.99 -3.58
CA LEU A 67 10.46 0.69 -3.17
C LEU A 67 9.38 -0.17 -2.50
N LEU A 68 8.53 0.41 -1.66
CA LEU A 68 7.42 -0.31 -1.02
C LEU A 68 6.37 -0.79 -2.04
N LEU A 69 6.04 0.06 -3.02
CA LEU A 69 5.14 -0.31 -4.11
C LEU A 69 5.74 -1.42 -4.99
N ALA A 70 7.04 -1.32 -5.30
CA ALA A 70 7.77 -2.37 -6.01
C ALA A 70 7.77 -3.68 -5.22
N ALA A 71 8.10 -3.62 -3.92
CA ALA A 71 8.08 -4.77 -3.03
C ALA A 71 6.68 -5.40 -2.95
N TYR A 72 5.62 -4.59 -2.90
CA TYR A 72 4.26 -5.08 -2.92
C TYR A 72 3.93 -5.81 -4.21
N ALA A 73 4.24 -5.22 -5.36
CA ALA A 73 4.02 -5.84 -6.67
C ALA A 73 4.78 -7.16 -6.81
N LEU A 74 6.05 -7.21 -6.41
CA LEU A 74 6.87 -8.41 -6.48
C LEU A 74 6.40 -9.48 -5.50
N LYS A 75 6.05 -9.09 -4.27
CA LYS A 75 5.52 -10.00 -3.26
C LYS A 75 4.15 -10.56 -3.67
N LEU A 76 3.36 -9.81 -4.42
CA LEU A 76 2.08 -10.26 -4.95
C LEU A 76 2.26 -11.44 -5.91
N VAL A 77 3.29 -11.35 -6.76
CA VAL A 77 3.67 -12.41 -7.71
C VAL A 77 4.25 -13.64 -7.00
N GLU A 78 4.92 -13.45 -5.86
CA GLU A 78 5.49 -14.54 -5.05
C GLU A 78 4.48 -15.16 -4.07
N SER A 79 3.27 -14.62 -3.96
CA SER A 79 2.29 -15.07 -2.96
C SER A 79 1.77 -16.48 -3.27
N VAL A 80 2.30 -17.46 -2.54
CA VAL A 80 1.94 -18.89 -2.67
C VAL A 80 1.29 -19.41 -1.39
N SER A 81 1.66 -18.86 -0.23
CA SER A 81 1.19 -19.36 1.08
C SER A 81 0.30 -18.35 1.82
N ARG A 82 -0.45 -18.83 2.82
CA ARG A 82 -1.19 -17.95 3.74
C ARG A 82 -0.28 -16.93 4.43
N LYS A 83 0.98 -17.30 4.72
CA LYS A 83 1.98 -16.40 5.31
C LYS A 83 2.28 -15.22 4.40
N ASP A 84 2.34 -15.44 3.08
CA ASP A 84 2.54 -14.35 2.12
C ASP A 84 1.34 -13.41 2.05
N GLY A 85 0.13 -13.94 2.27
CA GLY A 85 -1.09 -13.14 2.40
C GLY A 85 -1.00 -12.12 3.55
N TYR A 86 -0.51 -12.52 4.73
CA TYR A 86 -0.27 -11.61 5.84
C TYR A 86 0.72 -10.50 5.48
N VAL A 87 1.84 -10.85 4.85
CA VAL A 87 2.86 -9.87 4.43
C VAL A 87 2.26 -8.85 3.47
N LEU A 88 1.46 -9.28 2.50
CA LEU A 88 0.78 -8.38 1.56
C LEU A 88 -0.23 -7.46 2.26
N ILE A 89 -1.01 -7.98 3.21
CA ILE A 89 -1.98 -7.17 3.93
C ILE A 89 -1.27 -6.09 4.78
N PHE A 90 -0.24 -6.47 5.54
CA PHE A 90 0.53 -5.51 6.34
C PHE A 90 1.26 -4.48 5.48
N LEU A 91 1.85 -4.91 4.36
CA LEU A 91 2.47 -3.98 3.42
C LEU A 91 1.43 -3.04 2.78
N GLY A 92 0.21 -3.53 2.55
CA GLY A 92 -0.91 -2.71 2.10
C GLY A 92 -1.33 -1.66 3.15
N PHE A 93 -1.40 -2.02 4.43
CA PHE A 93 -1.65 -1.05 5.50
C PHE A 93 -0.53 -0.02 5.59
N PHE A 94 0.72 -0.45 5.45
CA PHE A 94 1.87 0.46 5.47
C PHE A 94 1.83 1.46 4.31
N LEU A 95 1.55 0.97 3.08
CA LEU A 95 1.35 1.83 1.91
C LEU A 95 0.18 2.81 2.08
N LEU A 96 -0.87 2.39 2.79
CA LEU A 96 -1.98 3.28 3.08
C LEU A 96 -1.59 4.39 4.07
N ILE A 97 -0.79 4.06 5.08
CA ILE A 97 -0.26 5.06 6.03
C ILE A 97 0.68 6.03 5.32
N THR A 98 1.54 5.55 4.42
CA THR A 98 2.46 6.43 3.68
C THR A 98 1.76 7.46 2.81
N GLU A 99 0.54 7.18 2.34
CA GLU A 99 -0.26 8.16 1.59
C GLU A 99 -0.54 9.45 2.40
N PHE A 100 -0.82 9.29 3.71
CA PHE A 100 -1.09 10.41 4.62
C PHE A 100 0.13 11.27 4.94
N LEU A 101 1.34 10.82 4.57
CA LEU A 101 2.55 11.66 4.64
C LEU A 101 2.58 12.69 3.51
N PHE A 102 1.85 12.47 2.41
CA PHE A 102 1.86 13.37 1.26
C PHE A 102 0.62 14.23 1.17
N SER A 103 -0.56 13.67 1.40
CA SER A 103 -1.80 14.44 1.37
C SER A 103 -2.79 13.97 2.44
N GLN A 104 -3.51 14.93 2.98
CA GLN A 104 -4.53 14.76 4.01
C GLN A 104 -5.89 15.28 3.52
N ASP A 105 -6.08 15.35 2.20
CA ASP A 105 -7.33 15.82 1.61
C ASP A 105 -8.51 14.88 1.96
N LEU A 106 -9.70 15.47 2.06
CA LEU A 106 -10.92 14.74 2.41
C LEU A 106 -11.19 13.50 1.50
N PRO A 107 -11.01 13.57 0.16
CA PRO A 107 -11.19 12.40 -0.70
C PRO A 107 -10.23 11.24 -0.38
N ILE A 108 -9.01 11.56 0.05
CA ILE A 108 -8.00 10.55 0.40
C ILE A 108 -8.39 9.86 1.71
N VAL A 109 -8.97 10.59 2.66
CA VAL A 109 -9.52 10.01 3.89
C VAL A 109 -10.60 8.97 3.56
N PHE A 110 -11.56 9.31 2.69
CA PHE A 110 -12.60 8.36 2.28
C PHE A 110 -12.02 7.13 1.57
N TYR A 111 -11.08 7.35 0.64
CA TYR A 111 -10.35 6.27 -0.03
C TYR A 111 -9.65 5.36 0.98
N ALA A 112 -9.00 5.94 1.98
CA ALA A 112 -8.28 5.21 3.00
C ALA A 112 -9.20 4.36 3.86
N VAL A 113 -10.37 4.88 4.25
CA VAL A 113 -11.38 4.10 5.00
C VAL A 113 -11.82 2.88 4.21
N VAL A 114 -12.12 3.05 2.91
CA VAL A 114 -12.51 1.93 2.04
C VAL A 114 -11.38 0.91 1.92
N VAL A 115 -10.15 1.34 1.68
CA VAL A 115 -9.00 0.43 1.56
C VAL A 115 -8.70 -0.27 2.89
N ALA A 116 -8.77 0.43 4.02
CA ALA A 116 -8.58 -0.16 5.34
C ALA A 116 -9.65 -1.23 5.63
N TRP A 117 -10.90 -0.98 5.22
CA TRP A 117 -11.97 -1.96 5.31
C TRP A 117 -11.71 -3.19 4.45
N LEU A 118 -11.26 -3.01 3.20
CA LEU A 118 -10.89 -4.14 2.33
C LEU A 118 -9.70 -4.95 2.87
N LEU A 119 -8.66 -4.29 3.38
CA LEU A 119 -7.50 -4.95 3.97
C LEU A 119 -7.87 -5.71 5.25
N THR A 120 -8.72 -5.13 6.09
CA THR A 120 -9.24 -5.79 7.30
C THR A 120 -10.14 -6.96 6.93
N THR A 121 -10.96 -6.83 5.90
CA THR A 121 -11.78 -7.93 5.37
C THR A 121 -10.90 -9.09 4.89
N ALA A 122 -9.84 -8.79 4.14
CA ALA A 122 -8.87 -9.78 3.69
C ALA A 122 -8.16 -10.45 4.87
N LEU A 123 -7.82 -9.69 5.91
CA LEU A 123 -7.20 -10.21 7.14
C LEU A 123 -8.13 -11.17 7.89
N VAL A 124 -9.40 -10.79 8.05
CA VAL A 124 -10.41 -11.64 8.68
C VAL A 124 -10.63 -12.91 7.85
N ALA A 125 -10.74 -12.77 6.53
CA ALA A 125 -10.91 -13.91 5.63
C ALA A 125 -9.72 -14.89 5.70
N LEU A 126 -8.49 -14.37 5.81
CA LEU A 126 -7.28 -15.20 5.90
C LEU A 126 -7.20 -16.02 7.20
N HIS A 127 -7.76 -15.49 8.30
CA HIS A 127 -7.87 -16.20 9.57
C HIS A 127 -8.99 -17.24 9.60
N ARG A 128 -9.98 -17.13 8.72
CA ARG A 128 -11.04 -18.12 8.61
C ARG A 128 -10.56 -19.34 7.83
N THR A 129 -11.04 -20.50 8.24
CA THR A 129 -10.76 -21.80 7.60
C THR A 129 -11.89 -22.27 6.69
N GLY A 130 -12.99 -21.51 6.59
CA GLY A 130 -14.14 -21.85 5.73
C GLY A 130 -13.87 -21.63 4.24
N GLU A 131 -14.42 -22.51 3.41
CA GLU A 131 -14.36 -22.42 1.95
C GLU A 131 -15.59 -21.65 1.43
N GLY A 132 -15.37 -20.60 0.64
CA GLY A 132 -16.45 -19.88 -0.05
C GLY A 132 -16.37 -18.35 0.01
N PHE A 133 -17.06 -17.69 -0.92
CA PHE A 133 -17.24 -16.23 -0.88
C PHE A 133 -18.37 -15.89 0.09
N GLU A 134 -17.99 -15.54 1.32
CA GLU A 134 -18.94 -15.07 2.33
C GLU A 134 -18.83 -13.56 2.52
N LEU A 135 -19.96 -12.89 2.75
CA LEU A 135 -19.99 -11.47 3.16
C LEU A 135 -19.67 -11.28 4.66
N ALA A 136 -19.65 -12.37 5.43
CA ALA A 136 -19.43 -12.34 6.87
C ALA A 136 -18.07 -11.74 7.30
N PRO A 137 -16.93 -11.99 6.61
CA PRO A 137 -15.66 -11.31 6.88
C PRO A 137 -15.74 -9.79 6.70
N ALA A 138 -16.46 -9.34 5.65
CA ALA A 138 -16.60 -7.91 5.34
C ALA A 138 -17.44 -7.18 6.39
N ARG A 139 -18.53 -7.82 6.82
CA ARG A 139 -19.36 -7.30 7.92
C ARG A 139 -18.57 -7.22 9.23
N LEU A 140 -17.82 -8.27 9.58
CA LEU A 140 -17.00 -8.27 10.79
C LEU A 140 -15.95 -7.16 10.77
N ALA A 141 -15.22 -7.01 9.66
CA ALA A 141 -14.26 -5.93 9.46
C ALA A 141 -14.91 -4.55 9.61
N GLY A 142 -16.13 -4.37 9.07
CA GLY A 142 -16.89 -3.12 9.22
C GLY A 142 -17.25 -2.82 10.67
N VAL A 143 -17.69 -3.82 11.43
CA VAL A 143 -17.98 -3.68 12.86
C VAL A 143 -16.71 -3.33 13.65
N MET A 144 -15.59 -4.00 13.37
CA MET A 144 -14.31 -3.70 14.03
C MET A 144 -13.85 -2.26 13.77
N LEU A 145 -13.98 -1.77 12.54
CA LEU A 145 -13.64 -0.37 12.21
C LEU A 145 -14.62 0.62 12.86
N ALA A 146 -15.92 0.30 12.91
CA ALA A 146 -16.90 1.14 13.59
C ALA A 146 -16.62 1.23 15.10
N GLN A 147 -16.17 0.14 15.74
CA GLN A 147 -15.74 0.13 17.13
C GLN A 147 -14.40 0.84 17.36
N ALA A 148 -13.52 0.86 16.36
CA ALA A 148 -12.27 1.61 16.41
C ALA A 148 -12.49 3.14 16.34
N PHE A 149 -13.60 3.60 15.75
CA PHE A 149 -13.93 5.02 15.62
C PHE A 149 -14.06 5.76 16.97
N PRO A 150 -14.83 5.29 17.98
CA PRO A 150 -14.88 5.96 19.28
C PRO A 150 -13.51 5.95 19.98
N LEU A 151 -12.73 4.87 19.84
CA LEU A 151 -11.37 4.83 20.37
C LEU A 151 -10.47 5.87 19.71
N MET A 152 -10.57 6.03 18.38
CA MET A 152 -9.88 7.08 17.63
C MET A 152 -10.26 8.47 18.15
N LEU A 153 -11.54 8.74 18.40
CA LEU A 153 -11.99 10.03 18.96
C LEU A 153 -11.39 10.29 20.34
N VAL A 154 -11.41 9.29 21.22
CA VAL A 154 -10.79 9.41 22.56
C VAL A 154 -9.32 9.74 22.43
N LEU A 155 -8.56 9.01 21.61
CA LEU A 155 -7.14 9.29 21.37
C LEU A 155 -6.92 10.67 20.73
N PHE A 156 -7.78 11.08 19.81
CA PHE A 156 -7.67 12.36 19.12
C PHE A 156 -7.86 13.58 20.04
N PHE A 157 -8.77 13.47 21.03
CA PHE A 157 -9.00 14.54 22.00
C PHE A 157 -8.03 14.49 23.18
N LEU A 158 -7.63 13.30 23.62
CA LEU A 158 -6.80 13.13 24.81
C LEU A 158 -5.30 13.26 24.50
N PHE A 159 -4.87 12.86 23.30
CA PHE A 159 -3.46 12.91 22.92
C PHE A 159 -3.14 14.26 22.27
N PRO A 160 -2.16 15.03 22.80
CA PRO A 160 -1.74 16.26 22.16
C PRO A 160 -1.16 15.93 20.78
N ARG A 161 -1.51 16.74 19.78
CA ARG A 161 -0.97 16.58 18.42
C ARG A 161 0.47 17.07 18.40
N ILE A 162 1.38 16.22 18.85
CA ILE A 162 2.81 16.48 18.82
C ILE A 162 3.21 16.58 17.34
N GLY A 163 3.90 17.67 16.97
CA GLY A 163 4.45 17.83 15.63
C GLY A 163 5.43 16.70 15.28
N PRO A 164 5.82 16.57 14.00
CA PRO A 164 6.77 15.55 13.58
C PRO A 164 8.05 15.62 14.43
N LEU A 165 8.39 14.53 15.12
CA LEU A 165 9.63 14.42 15.90
C LEU A 165 10.88 14.32 14.98
N TRP A 166 10.64 14.12 13.70
CA TRP A 166 11.62 14.00 12.63
C TRP A 166 11.25 14.96 11.51
N ASN A 167 12.20 15.80 11.09
CA ASN A 167 12.01 16.71 9.97
C ASN A 167 12.60 16.04 8.71
N VAL A 168 11.73 15.52 7.85
CA VAL A 168 12.15 15.02 6.53
C VAL A 168 11.97 16.18 5.55
N PRO A 169 12.99 16.53 4.74
CA PRO A 169 12.84 17.56 3.71
C PRO A 169 11.92 17.03 2.62
N ILE A 170 10.61 17.19 2.84
CA ILE A 170 9.62 17.08 1.78
C ILE A 170 9.87 18.31 0.92
N ARG A 171 10.03 18.12 -0.40
CA ARG A 171 10.00 19.24 -1.35
C ARG A 171 8.60 19.83 -1.32
N ALA A 172 8.31 20.62 -0.28
CA ALA A 172 7.16 21.47 -0.23
C ALA A 172 7.26 22.34 -1.48
N HIS A 173 6.25 22.24 -2.36
CA HIS A 173 6.02 23.31 -3.31
C HIS A 173 5.87 24.54 -2.45
N ALA A 174 6.91 25.36 -2.42
CA ALA A 174 6.93 26.63 -1.74
C ALA A 174 5.73 27.40 -2.29
N ALA A 175 4.66 27.45 -1.51
CA ALA A 175 3.57 28.37 -1.77
C ALA A 175 4.20 29.76 -1.65
N GLN A 176 4.58 30.31 -2.79
CA GLN A 176 4.83 31.73 -2.97
C GLN A 176 3.48 32.43 -2.75
N THR A 177 3.07 32.60 -1.50
CA THR A 177 2.05 33.61 -1.19
C THR A 177 2.77 34.95 -1.20
N GLY A 178 2.95 35.49 -2.40
CA GLY A 178 3.25 36.90 -2.58
C GLY A 178 2.06 37.69 -2.06
N MET A 179 2.29 38.48 -1.01
CA MET A 179 1.39 39.58 -0.67
C MET A 179 1.57 40.67 -1.72
N SER A 180 0.46 41.11 -2.32
CA SER A 180 0.31 42.42 -2.94
C SER A 180 -0.36 43.37 -1.97
#